data_AF-A0A925ZLB2-F1
#
_entry.id   AF-A0A925ZLB2-F1
#
_cell.length_a   1.000
_cell.length_b   1.000
_cell.length_c   1.000
_cell.angle_alpha   90.00
_cell.angle_beta   90.00
_cell.angle_gamma   90.00
#
_symmetry.space_group_name_H-M   'P 1'
#
loop_
_entity.id
_entity.type
_entity.pdbx_description
1 polymer ?
#
loop_
_entity_poly.entity_id
_entity_poly.type
_entity_poly.pdbx_seq_one_letter_code
_entity_poly.pdbx_strand_id
1 'polypeptide(L)'
;MTIAAVLIPLLAYASPTPDVVDLADRPYGKVMGDGLGLRLEPGPMAGAVCPPGETVFGIDVSYYQGDIDWNAVAADGVKYAIIRVSHSLEFFDPQFEANLAGARAAGIHAGAYQFFEPDEDPVAQADLLLDALGPLQPGDLPPMIDVESTAGQSPAAITAAIHAWIDRVESTLGVKPLLYSGYYFWNDNVGSTDFGEYPLMLPWYGVECPGGVNTGWDMWSIHQYCDCGTIAGISGPVDVDRFNGTLADLEALSFAPVCGDGSCTGAETPYTCAGDCPPCGEIQASGGTLDNGNACYALYGDAQYWREEAVGEGGSLVWTHATDLDQAYNYARWQLHFLEAGRYELEVHVQQPFGESKQAAYQVRYAGGEQTVMIDQSASDGWVSLGEFAFDAAADHTVQLGDNTGEADALEVQLVFDALRVTRVDLDPSTDDGDGGSQESEGGPAGSDDDSGGAVDGTEGAGPGGSETGIGDGGATGEDIGDGCGCRNAPSRGGVLALLGVFALVHPRRCRRAKPR
;
A
#
# COMPACT_ATOMS: atom_id res chain seq x y z
N MET A 1 17.77 -74.02 37.53
CA MET A 1 18.66 -73.91 36.36
C MET A 1 18.39 -72.55 35.76
N THR A 2 19.31 -71.62 36.00
CA THR A 2 19.17 -70.18 35.77
C THR A 2 19.40 -69.89 34.29
N ILE A 3 18.44 -69.26 33.60
CA ILE A 3 18.66 -68.72 32.26
C ILE A 3 18.37 -67.22 32.30
N ALA A 4 19.42 -66.46 31.99
CA ALA A 4 19.48 -65.02 32.04
C ALA A 4 18.58 -64.36 31.00
N ALA A 5 17.85 -63.32 31.42
CA ALA A 5 17.24 -62.35 30.53
C ALA A 5 18.33 -61.36 30.07
N VAL A 6 18.55 -61.29 28.76
CA VAL A 6 19.39 -60.25 28.14
C VAL A 6 18.51 -59.03 27.91
N LEU A 7 18.79 -57.95 28.63
CA LEU A 7 18.32 -56.60 28.35
C LEU A 7 19.07 -56.05 27.12
N ILE A 8 18.34 -55.66 26.08
CA ILE A 8 18.83 -54.81 24.98
C ILE A 8 18.37 -53.38 25.28
N PRO A 9 19.25 -52.37 25.30
CA PRO A 9 18.84 -51.00 25.59
C PRO A 9 18.11 -50.39 24.39
N LEU A 10 17.01 -49.69 24.67
CA LEU A 10 16.33 -48.83 23.71
C LEU A 10 17.24 -47.60 23.44
N LEU A 11 17.81 -47.51 22.24
CA LEU A 11 18.37 -46.26 21.73
C LEU A 11 17.20 -45.39 21.26
N ALA A 12 16.99 -44.27 21.94
CA ALA A 12 16.09 -43.22 21.49
C ALA A 12 16.65 -42.62 20.18
N TYR A 13 15.90 -42.77 19.08
CA TYR A 13 16.12 -42.01 17.87
C TYR A 13 15.55 -40.60 18.10
N ALA A 14 16.42 -39.62 18.33
CA ALA A 14 16.07 -38.23 18.13
C ALA A 14 16.00 -38.00 16.61
N SER A 15 14.83 -37.65 16.09
CA SER A 15 14.68 -37.19 14.70
C SER A 15 15.41 -35.85 14.55
N PRO A 16 16.28 -35.67 13.53
CA PRO A 16 16.83 -34.36 13.26
C PRO A 16 15.71 -33.43 12.81
N THR A 17 15.66 -32.23 13.38
CA THR A 17 14.90 -31.09 12.85
C THR A 17 15.33 -30.84 11.40
N PRO A 18 14.42 -30.53 10.46
CA PRO A 18 14.83 -30.16 9.12
C PRO A 18 15.61 -28.85 9.21
N ASP A 19 16.87 -28.88 8.75
CA ASP A 19 17.69 -27.70 8.58
C ASP A 19 16.96 -26.71 7.66
N VAL A 20 16.81 -25.47 8.13
CA VAL A 20 16.40 -24.34 7.28
C VAL A 20 17.54 -24.10 6.30
N VAL A 21 17.27 -24.27 5.01
CA VAL A 21 18.24 -24.01 3.94
C VAL A 21 17.90 -22.64 3.35
N ASP A 22 18.87 -21.73 3.39
CA ASP A 22 18.84 -20.41 2.76
C ASP A 22 18.55 -20.53 1.25
N LEU A 23 17.68 -19.67 0.73
CA LEU A 23 17.23 -19.68 -0.67
C LEU A 23 18.37 -19.37 -1.66
N ALA A 24 19.44 -18.73 -1.21
CA ALA A 24 20.62 -18.46 -2.03
C ALA A 24 21.47 -19.71 -2.37
N ASP A 25 21.24 -20.86 -1.72
CA ASP A 25 22.18 -21.99 -1.70
C ASP A 25 21.71 -23.29 -2.39
N ARG A 26 20.78 -23.24 -3.34
CA ARG A 26 20.40 -24.45 -4.11
C ARG A 26 21.12 -24.57 -5.47
N PRO A 27 22.05 -25.54 -5.63
CA PRO A 27 22.54 -25.91 -6.95
C PRO A 27 21.49 -26.78 -7.68
N TYR A 28 20.90 -26.21 -8.73
CA TYR A 28 20.17 -26.85 -9.84
C TYR A 28 19.62 -28.28 -9.58
N GLY A 29 18.33 -28.36 -9.24
CA GLY A 29 17.62 -29.61 -8.99
C GLY A 29 16.92 -30.19 -10.23
N LYS A 30 17.54 -31.24 -10.79
CA LYS A 30 16.99 -32.32 -11.64
C LYS A 30 16.58 -32.02 -13.09
N VAL A 31 17.62 -32.13 -13.92
CA VAL A 31 17.64 -32.61 -15.31
C VAL A 31 16.59 -33.70 -15.60
N MET A 32 15.62 -33.39 -16.48
CA MET A 32 14.92 -34.42 -17.26
C MET A 32 15.83 -34.81 -18.43
N GLY A 33 16.74 -35.76 -18.17
CA GLY A 33 17.62 -36.33 -19.18
C GLY A 33 16.89 -37.42 -19.96
N ASP A 34 17.00 -37.35 -21.27
CA ASP A 34 16.54 -38.30 -22.30
C ASP A 34 17.28 -39.66 -22.26
N GLY A 35 17.46 -40.27 -21.08
CA GLY A 35 17.82 -41.69 -20.98
C GLY A 35 19.11 -42.16 -21.67
N LEU A 36 20.02 -41.28 -22.10
CA LEU A 36 21.24 -41.65 -22.82
C LEU A 36 22.56 -41.36 -22.08
N GLY A 37 22.53 -40.94 -20.82
CA GLY A 37 23.72 -40.96 -19.95
C GLY A 37 24.92 -40.13 -20.44
N LEU A 38 24.71 -39.19 -21.36
CA LEU A 38 25.70 -38.18 -21.75
C LEU A 38 25.43 -36.92 -20.93
N ARG A 39 26.35 -36.62 -20.01
CA ARG A 39 26.46 -35.28 -19.42
C ARG A 39 26.91 -34.32 -20.51
N LEU A 40 25.97 -33.62 -21.11
CA LEU A 40 26.25 -32.32 -21.71
C LEU A 40 26.20 -31.33 -20.56
N GLU A 41 27.36 -30.80 -20.17
CA GLU A 41 27.39 -29.54 -19.42
C GLU A 41 26.58 -28.53 -20.26
N PRO A 42 25.54 -27.87 -19.72
CA PRO A 42 24.81 -26.86 -20.49
C PRO A 42 25.76 -25.70 -20.74
N GLY A 43 26.44 -25.73 -21.88
CA GLY A 43 27.01 -24.53 -22.46
C GLY A 43 25.88 -23.53 -22.73
N PRO A 44 26.17 -22.22 -22.79
CA PRO A 44 25.16 -21.22 -23.08
C PRO A 44 24.40 -21.61 -24.35
N MET A 45 23.09 -21.77 -24.23
CA MET A 45 22.20 -21.92 -25.38
C MET A 45 22.41 -20.68 -26.25
N ALA A 46 22.75 -20.86 -27.52
CA ALA A 46 22.85 -19.74 -28.45
C ALA A 46 21.50 -19.00 -28.46
N GLY A 47 21.47 -17.75 -27.98
CA GLY A 47 20.25 -16.95 -27.81
C GLY A 47 19.79 -16.71 -26.37
N ALA A 48 20.47 -17.27 -25.36
CA ALA A 48 20.13 -17.00 -23.96
C ALA A 48 20.27 -15.50 -23.61
N VAL A 49 19.22 -14.93 -23.01
CA VAL A 49 19.14 -13.52 -22.60
C VAL A 49 19.14 -13.46 -21.07
N CYS A 50 20.32 -13.31 -20.48
CA CYS A 50 20.53 -13.26 -19.02
C CYS A 50 20.49 -11.80 -18.51
N PRO A 51 20.17 -11.57 -17.23
CA PRO A 51 20.36 -10.25 -16.64
C PRO A 51 21.86 -9.89 -16.64
N PRO A 52 22.25 -8.63 -16.91
CA PRO A 52 23.65 -8.23 -16.91
C PRO A 52 24.25 -8.08 -15.50
N GLY A 53 23.43 -8.15 -14.45
CA GLY A 53 23.83 -7.89 -13.07
C GLY A 53 22.90 -8.52 -12.04
N GLU A 54 22.72 -7.80 -10.93
CA GLU A 54 21.85 -8.23 -9.82
C GLU A 54 20.39 -8.32 -10.25
N THR A 55 19.62 -9.10 -9.48
CA THR A 55 18.17 -9.21 -9.66
C THR A 55 17.46 -9.09 -8.34
N VAL A 56 16.27 -8.49 -8.35
CA VAL A 56 15.42 -8.36 -7.17
C VAL A 56 14.32 -9.41 -7.21
N PHE A 57 14.05 -10.05 -6.08
CA PHE A 57 13.05 -11.11 -5.97
C PHE A 57 11.63 -10.56 -5.77
N GLY A 58 10.67 -11.09 -6.52
CA GLY A 58 9.25 -10.72 -6.44
C GLY A 58 8.31 -11.88 -6.74
N ILE A 59 7.01 -11.58 -6.72
CA ILE A 59 5.93 -12.51 -7.01
C ILE A 59 4.82 -11.81 -7.81
N ASP A 60 3.95 -12.59 -8.42
CA ASP A 60 2.64 -12.14 -8.86
C ASP A 60 1.53 -13.06 -8.31
N VAL A 61 0.38 -12.45 -7.99
CA VAL A 61 -0.70 -13.13 -7.26
C VAL A 61 -2.08 -12.73 -7.74
N SER A 62 -3.04 -13.59 -7.45
CA SER A 62 -4.47 -13.41 -7.70
C SER A 62 -5.29 -14.08 -6.59
N TYR A 63 -6.61 -14.18 -6.75
CA TYR A 63 -7.44 -14.93 -5.80
C TYR A 63 -7.02 -16.40 -5.63
N TYR A 64 -6.28 -16.98 -6.58
CA TYR A 64 -5.82 -18.37 -6.49
C TYR A 64 -4.90 -18.63 -5.30
N GLN A 65 -4.18 -17.61 -4.82
CA GLN A 65 -3.29 -17.70 -3.66
C GLN A 65 -4.02 -17.59 -2.31
N GLY A 66 -5.33 -17.28 -2.33
CA GLY A 66 -6.15 -17.19 -1.13
C GLY A 66 -5.76 -16.02 -0.22
N ASP A 67 -5.91 -16.22 1.09
CA ASP A 67 -5.53 -15.21 2.09
C ASP A 67 -4.01 -15.24 2.29
N ILE A 68 -3.36 -14.08 2.14
CA ILE A 68 -1.90 -13.94 2.18
C ILE A 68 -1.48 -13.19 3.46
N ASP A 69 -0.52 -13.76 4.19
CA ASP A 69 0.19 -13.03 5.26
C ASP A 69 1.36 -12.24 4.65
N TRP A 70 1.08 -10.98 4.31
CA TRP A 70 2.03 -10.10 3.64
C TRP A 70 3.28 -9.76 4.46
N ASN A 71 3.19 -9.76 5.80
CA ASN A 71 4.36 -9.56 6.65
C ASN A 71 5.29 -10.78 6.59
N ALA A 72 4.72 -11.99 6.56
CA ALA A 72 5.50 -13.20 6.35
C ALA A 72 6.13 -13.24 4.95
N VAL A 73 5.41 -12.79 3.92
CA VAL A 73 5.92 -12.67 2.54
C VAL A 73 7.12 -11.69 2.47
N ALA A 74 6.99 -10.51 3.08
CA ALA A 74 8.09 -9.54 3.15
C ALA A 74 9.31 -10.10 3.91
N ALA A 75 9.06 -10.81 5.02
CA ALA A 75 10.10 -11.46 5.81
C ALA A 75 10.81 -12.60 5.05
N ASP A 76 10.15 -13.23 4.08
CA ASP A 76 10.72 -14.26 3.20
C ASP A 76 11.49 -13.67 2.01
N GLY A 77 11.66 -12.34 1.99
CA GLY A 77 12.57 -11.64 1.08
C GLY A 77 11.94 -11.08 -0.18
N VAL A 78 10.62 -11.21 -0.36
CA VAL A 78 9.88 -10.59 -1.48
C VAL A 78 9.97 -9.07 -1.39
N LYS A 79 10.34 -8.42 -2.51
CA LYS A 79 10.49 -6.96 -2.59
C LYS A 79 9.43 -6.27 -3.42
N TYR A 80 8.83 -6.98 -4.37
CA TYR A 80 7.68 -6.50 -5.11
C TYR A 80 6.64 -7.60 -5.33
N ALA A 81 5.39 -7.17 -5.51
CA ALA A 81 4.28 -8.04 -5.88
C ALA A 81 3.41 -7.38 -6.95
N ILE A 82 3.03 -8.11 -8.01
CA ILE A 82 2.08 -7.64 -9.03
C ILE A 82 0.75 -8.39 -8.86
N ILE A 83 -0.35 -7.67 -8.67
CA ILE A 83 -1.59 -8.22 -8.13
C ILE A 83 -2.73 -8.08 -9.14
N ARG A 84 -3.47 -9.15 -9.41
CA ARG A 84 -4.55 -9.10 -10.43
C ARG A 84 -5.70 -8.22 -9.98
N VAL A 85 -6.13 -7.32 -10.86
CA VAL A 85 -7.39 -6.56 -10.71
C VAL A 85 -8.57 -7.37 -11.20
N SER A 86 -8.51 -7.84 -12.45
CA SER A 86 -9.57 -8.64 -13.04
C SER A 86 -9.05 -9.53 -14.15
N HIS A 87 -9.88 -10.51 -14.52
CA HIS A 87 -9.84 -11.17 -15.81
C HIS A 87 -10.95 -10.59 -16.67
N SER A 88 -10.52 -9.92 -17.75
CA SER A 88 -11.40 -9.22 -18.67
C SER A 88 -12.28 -8.19 -17.93
N LEU A 89 -13.38 -7.76 -18.55
CA LEU A 89 -14.44 -6.99 -17.91
C LEU A 89 -15.36 -7.84 -17.03
N GLU A 90 -15.25 -9.17 -17.06
CA GLU A 90 -16.25 -10.07 -16.47
C GLU A 90 -15.94 -10.52 -15.04
N PHE A 91 -14.67 -10.67 -14.68
CA PHE A 91 -14.28 -11.25 -13.40
C PHE A 91 -13.32 -10.35 -12.61
N PHE A 92 -13.89 -9.51 -11.74
CA PHE A 92 -13.09 -8.77 -10.74
C PHE A 92 -12.48 -9.74 -9.73
N ASP A 93 -11.19 -9.60 -9.44
CA ASP A 93 -10.48 -10.46 -8.51
C ASP A 93 -10.87 -10.10 -7.07
N PRO A 94 -11.54 -11.01 -6.34
CA PRO A 94 -12.07 -10.70 -5.00
C PRO A 94 -10.98 -10.47 -3.95
N GLN A 95 -9.72 -10.81 -4.24
CA GLN A 95 -8.60 -10.57 -3.32
C GLN A 95 -7.80 -9.30 -3.66
N PHE A 96 -8.11 -8.60 -4.76
CA PHE A 96 -7.29 -7.47 -5.23
C PHE A 96 -7.08 -6.40 -4.15
N GLU A 97 -8.15 -5.87 -3.56
CA GLU A 97 -8.06 -4.78 -2.58
C GLU A 97 -7.28 -5.21 -1.32
N ALA A 98 -7.56 -6.41 -0.81
CA ALA A 98 -6.89 -6.95 0.37
C ALA A 98 -5.39 -7.20 0.11
N ASN A 99 -5.07 -7.73 -1.07
CA ASN A 99 -3.70 -7.98 -1.48
C ASN A 99 -2.92 -6.69 -1.70
N LEU A 100 -3.50 -5.71 -2.39
CA LEU A 100 -2.86 -4.43 -2.66
C LEU A 100 -2.56 -3.68 -1.36
N ALA A 101 -3.56 -3.59 -0.47
CA ALA A 101 -3.40 -2.95 0.83
C ALA A 101 -2.38 -3.69 1.71
N GLY A 102 -2.42 -5.04 1.72
CA GLY A 102 -1.51 -5.86 2.50
C GLY A 102 -0.05 -5.76 2.04
N ALA A 103 0.19 -5.81 0.73
CA ALA A 103 1.53 -5.65 0.16
C ALA A 103 2.12 -4.27 0.48
N ARG A 104 1.35 -3.20 0.25
CA ARG A 104 1.76 -1.81 0.58
C ARG A 104 2.08 -1.67 2.08
N ALA A 105 1.21 -2.17 2.95
CA ALA A 105 1.42 -2.09 4.41
C ALA A 105 2.65 -2.87 4.89
N ALA A 106 3.04 -3.94 4.17
CA ALA A 106 4.24 -4.71 4.45
C ALA A 106 5.54 -4.10 3.86
N GLY A 107 5.44 -2.93 3.19
CA GLY A 107 6.58 -2.27 2.55
C GLY A 107 7.07 -2.97 1.28
N ILE A 108 6.21 -3.75 0.63
CA ILE A 108 6.48 -4.38 -0.67
C ILE A 108 6.03 -3.43 -1.78
N HIS A 109 6.86 -3.25 -2.80
CA HIS A 109 6.50 -2.48 -3.99
C HIS A 109 5.34 -3.16 -4.73
N ALA A 110 4.18 -2.51 -4.81
CA ALA A 110 2.96 -3.14 -5.28
C ALA A 110 2.59 -2.69 -6.71
N GLY A 111 2.36 -3.63 -7.61
CA GLY A 111 1.80 -3.39 -8.93
C GLY A 111 0.40 -3.99 -9.05
N ALA A 112 -0.33 -3.56 -10.06
CA ALA A 112 -1.62 -4.12 -10.43
C ALA A 112 -1.59 -4.63 -11.87
N TYR A 113 -2.26 -5.73 -12.17
CA TYR A 113 -2.37 -6.24 -13.54
C TYR A 113 -3.79 -6.53 -14.00
N GLN A 114 -4.03 -6.28 -15.28
CA GLN A 114 -5.26 -6.60 -16.00
C GLN A 114 -4.99 -7.80 -16.90
N PHE A 115 -5.63 -8.94 -16.63
CA PHE A 115 -5.66 -10.02 -17.61
C PHE A 115 -6.55 -9.59 -18.78
N PHE A 116 -5.93 -9.45 -19.94
CA PHE A 116 -6.48 -8.73 -21.07
C PHE A 116 -7.13 -9.66 -22.10
N GLU A 117 -8.37 -9.36 -22.47
CA GLU A 117 -9.07 -10.02 -23.58
C GLU A 117 -9.19 -9.08 -24.78
N PRO A 118 -8.56 -9.39 -25.94
CA PRO A 118 -8.47 -8.47 -27.07
C PRO A 118 -9.76 -8.32 -27.89
N ASP A 119 -10.79 -9.13 -27.63
CA ASP A 119 -12.12 -9.00 -28.26
C ASP A 119 -13.11 -8.15 -27.44
N GLU A 120 -12.73 -7.75 -26.23
CA GLU A 120 -13.44 -6.80 -25.39
C GLU A 120 -12.95 -5.36 -25.60
N ASP A 121 -13.63 -4.37 -25.01
CA ASP A 121 -13.23 -2.96 -25.12
C ASP A 121 -11.92 -2.71 -24.35
N PRO A 122 -10.82 -2.33 -25.02
CA PRO A 122 -9.53 -2.14 -24.36
C PRO A 122 -9.51 -0.91 -23.43
N VAL A 123 -10.28 0.13 -23.74
CA VAL A 123 -10.36 1.34 -22.90
C VAL A 123 -11.16 1.03 -21.63
N ALA A 124 -12.25 0.26 -21.74
CA ALA A 124 -13.01 -0.16 -20.58
C ALA A 124 -12.19 -1.07 -19.65
N GLN A 125 -11.37 -1.98 -20.20
CA GLN A 125 -10.45 -2.80 -19.39
C GLN A 125 -9.37 -1.95 -18.70
N ALA A 126 -8.86 -0.92 -19.36
CA ALA A 126 -7.95 0.04 -18.73
C ALA A 126 -8.65 0.83 -17.61
N ASP A 127 -9.86 1.32 -17.85
CA ASP A 127 -10.66 2.05 -16.86
C ASP A 127 -10.96 1.18 -15.63
N LEU A 128 -11.28 -0.09 -15.81
CA LEU A 128 -11.50 -1.03 -14.71
C LEU A 128 -10.26 -1.14 -13.82
N LEU A 129 -9.07 -1.29 -14.42
CA LEU A 129 -7.80 -1.29 -13.67
C LEU A 129 -7.55 0.04 -12.96
N LEU A 130 -7.76 1.17 -13.65
CA LEU A 130 -7.49 2.51 -13.12
C LEU A 130 -8.42 2.84 -11.94
N ASP A 131 -9.70 2.49 -12.04
CA ASP A 131 -10.69 2.71 -10.99
C ASP A 131 -10.39 1.85 -9.75
N ALA A 132 -9.95 0.60 -9.95
CA ALA A 132 -9.60 -0.29 -8.84
C ALA A 132 -8.29 0.13 -8.15
N LEU A 133 -7.26 0.49 -8.93
CA LEU A 133 -5.95 0.89 -8.42
C LEU A 133 -6.00 2.25 -7.70
N GLY A 134 -6.81 3.18 -8.21
CA GLY A 134 -6.83 4.56 -7.76
C GLY A 134 -5.55 5.32 -8.16
N PRO A 135 -5.28 6.48 -7.54
CA PRO A 135 -4.02 7.19 -7.76
C PRO A 135 -2.84 6.35 -7.29
N LEU A 136 -1.73 6.41 -8.03
CA LEU A 136 -0.48 5.76 -7.62
C LEU A 136 -0.01 6.31 -6.27
N GLN A 137 0.45 5.40 -5.41
CA GLN A 137 1.06 5.68 -4.12
C GLN A 137 2.58 5.46 -4.19
N PRO A 138 3.36 6.07 -3.31
CA PRO A 138 4.81 5.86 -3.26
C PRO A 138 5.13 4.37 -3.14
N GLY A 139 6.03 3.91 -4.01
CA GLY A 139 6.43 2.50 -4.06
C GLY A 139 5.56 1.63 -4.97
N ASP A 140 4.44 2.14 -5.51
CA ASP A 140 3.68 1.39 -6.49
C ASP A 140 4.48 1.19 -7.77
N LEU A 141 4.41 0.01 -8.36
CA LEU A 141 4.91 -0.23 -9.72
C LEU A 141 3.92 0.29 -10.75
N PRO A 142 4.36 0.62 -11.98
CA PRO A 142 3.44 0.92 -13.06
C PRO A 142 2.44 -0.25 -13.25
N PRO A 143 1.20 0.02 -13.66
CA PRO A 143 0.24 -1.05 -13.91
C PRO A 143 0.68 -1.90 -15.10
N MET A 144 0.22 -3.15 -15.15
CA MET A 144 0.62 -4.14 -16.14
C MET A 144 -0.58 -4.61 -16.97
N ILE A 145 -0.39 -4.68 -18.29
CA ILE A 145 -1.28 -5.45 -19.17
C ILE A 145 -0.74 -6.86 -19.34
N ASP A 146 -1.58 -7.86 -19.08
CA ASP A 146 -1.27 -9.27 -19.24
C ASP A 146 -1.91 -9.81 -20.53
N VAL A 147 -1.08 -10.06 -21.55
CA VAL A 147 -1.49 -10.42 -22.91
C VAL A 147 -1.10 -11.86 -23.22
N GLU A 148 -2.07 -12.76 -23.04
CA GLU A 148 -1.89 -14.20 -23.29
C GLU A 148 -3.07 -14.89 -24.01
N SER A 149 -4.13 -14.13 -24.32
CA SER A 149 -5.27 -14.59 -25.11
C SER A 149 -5.30 -13.94 -26.50
N THR A 150 -5.71 -14.71 -27.51
CA THR A 150 -6.01 -14.14 -28.83
C THR A 150 -7.47 -13.74 -28.96
N ALA A 151 -8.37 -14.33 -28.17
CA ALA A 151 -9.82 -14.30 -28.35
C ALA A 151 -10.30 -14.42 -29.82
N GLY A 152 -9.56 -15.17 -30.66
CA GLY A 152 -9.84 -15.31 -32.09
C GLY A 152 -9.58 -14.06 -32.95
N GLN A 153 -8.98 -13.02 -32.39
CA GLN A 153 -8.59 -11.78 -33.08
C GLN A 153 -7.34 -11.97 -33.95
N SER A 154 -7.21 -11.12 -34.96
CA SER A 154 -6.01 -11.09 -35.80
C SER A 154 -4.84 -10.39 -35.08
N PRO A 155 -3.58 -10.66 -35.43
CA PRO A 155 -2.43 -9.99 -34.81
C PRO A 155 -2.49 -8.46 -34.87
N ALA A 156 -3.01 -7.90 -35.97
CA ALA A 156 -3.19 -6.46 -36.13
C ALA A 156 -4.29 -5.90 -35.20
N ALA A 157 -5.33 -6.68 -34.94
CA ALA A 157 -6.41 -6.28 -34.01
C ALA A 157 -5.93 -6.33 -32.56
N ILE A 158 -5.19 -7.38 -32.18
CA ILE A 158 -4.58 -7.49 -30.85
C ILE A 158 -3.61 -6.33 -30.62
N THR A 159 -2.72 -6.06 -31.59
CA THR A 159 -1.77 -4.93 -31.52
C THR A 159 -2.48 -3.58 -31.34
N ALA A 160 -3.57 -3.33 -32.09
CA ALA A 160 -4.33 -2.10 -31.97
C ALA A 160 -5.05 -1.98 -30.61
N ALA A 161 -5.54 -3.09 -30.06
CA ALA A 161 -6.20 -3.12 -28.76
C ALA A 161 -5.20 -2.88 -27.61
N ILE A 162 -3.99 -3.44 -27.69
CA ILE A 162 -2.90 -3.15 -26.74
C ILE A 162 -2.55 -1.66 -26.74
N HIS A 163 -2.36 -1.05 -27.92
CA HIS A 163 -2.12 0.40 -28.03
C HIS A 163 -3.23 1.22 -27.35
N ALA A 164 -4.49 0.89 -27.60
CA ALA A 164 -5.62 1.61 -27.00
C ALA A 164 -5.65 1.51 -25.47
N TRP A 165 -5.31 0.34 -24.91
CA TRP A 165 -5.20 0.14 -23.47
C TRP A 165 -4.04 0.96 -22.88
N ILE A 166 -2.86 0.88 -23.51
CA ILE A 166 -1.66 1.62 -23.08
C ILE A 166 -1.88 3.13 -23.13
N ASP A 167 -2.40 3.65 -24.25
CA ASP A 167 -2.70 5.06 -24.43
C ASP A 167 -3.61 5.58 -23.31
N ARG A 168 -4.61 4.76 -22.92
CA ARG A 168 -5.54 5.12 -21.86
C ARG A 168 -4.83 5.21 -20.50
N VAL A 169 -4.02 4.22 -20.16
CA VAL A 169 -3.27 4.20 -18.91
C VAL A 169 -2.25 5.35 -18.84
N GLU A 170 -1.46 5.55 -19.88
CA GLU A 170 -0.48 6.65 -19.95
C GLU A 170 -1.15 8.01 -19.84
N SER A 171 -2.29 8.21 -20.52
CA SER A 171 -3.02 9.49 -20.46
C SER A 171 -3.55 9.82 -19.06
N THR A 172 -3.78 8.78 -18.23
CA THR A 172 -4.34 8.93 -16.88
C THR A 172 -3.26 9.05 -15.82
N LEU A 173 -2.21 8.22 -15.90
CA LEU A 173 -1.19 8.12 -14.84
C LEU A 173 0.14 8.80 -15.19
N GLY A 174 0.39 9.13 -16.46
CA GLY A 174 1.65 9.71 -16.91
C GLY A 174 2.85 8.74 -16.83
N VAL A 175 2.60 7.45 -16.61
CA VAL A 175 3.64 6.40 -16.52
C VAL A 175 3.45 5.36 -17.62
N LYS A 176 4.56 4.77 -18.10
CA LYS A 176 4.52 3.67 -19.05
C LYS A 176 4.15 2.36 -18.34
N PRO A 177 3.09 1.66 -18.75
CA PRO A 177 2.73 0.37 -18.15
C PRO A 177 3.75 -0.73 -18.45
N LEU A 178 3.77 -1.77 -17.61
CA LEU A 178 4.45 -3.03 -17.93
C LEU A 178 3.60 -3.85 -18.90
N LEU A 179 4.27 -4.70 -19.67
CA LEU A 179 3.64 -5.64 -20.58
C LEU A 179 4.08 -7.06 -20.23
N TYR A 180 3.14 -7.93 -19.87
CA TYR A 180 3.38 -9.36 -19.71
C TYR A 180 2.95 -10.10 -20.97
N SER A 181 3.84 -10.95 -21.50
CA SER A 181 3.46 -11.90 -22.54
C SER A 181 4.52 -12.98 -22.76
N GLY A 182 4.09 -14.23 -22.89
CA GLY A 182 4.99 -15.35 -23.18
C GLY A 182 5.64 -15.29 -24.56
N TYR A 183 6.90 -15.71 -24.64
CA TYR A 183 7.72 -15.66 -25.87
C TYR A 183 7.03 -16.20 -27.11
N TYR A 184 6.47 -17.41 -27.02
CA TYR A 184 5.81 -18.04 -28.16
C TYR A 184 4.49 -17.35 -28.50
N PHE A 185 3.70 -17.01 -27.49
CA PHE A 185 2.42 -16.33 -27.69
C PHE A 185 2.63 -15.01 -28.43
N TRP A 186 3.54 -14.16 -27.94
CA TRP A 186 3.80 -12.86 -28.53
C TRP A 186 4.26 -12.99 -29.98
N ASN A 187 5.29 -13.80 -30.23
CA ASN A 187 5.88 -13.90 -31.55
C ASN A 187 4.94 -14.53 -32.59
N ASP A 188 4.08 -15.47 -32.18
CA ASP A 188 3.16 -16.15 -33.09
C ASP A 188 1.85 -15.38 -33.32
N ASN A 189 1.37 -14.61 -32.33
CA ASN A 189 0.02 -14.03 -32.34
C ASN A 189 -0.02 -12.50 -32.33
N VAL A 190 1.04 -11.81 -31.91
CA VAL A 190 1.12 -10.34 -31.90
C VAL A 190 2.19 -9.89 -32.89
N GLY A 191 3.45 -10.26 -32.64
CA GLY A 191 4.59 -10.04 -33.53
C GLY A 191 4.92 -8.57 -33.80
N SER A 192 4.39 -7.65 -32.99
CA SER A 192 4.63 -6.21 -33.15
C SER A 192 6.00 -5.81 -32.58
N THR A 193 6.63 -4.82 -33.20
CA THR A 193 7.87 -4.18 -32.70
C THR A 193 7.61 -2.84 -32.01
N ASP A 194 6.35 -2.42 -31.90
CA ASP A 194 5.99 -1.05 -31.48
C ASP A 194 6.23 -0.82 -29.98
N PHE A 195 6.31 -1.88 -29.18
CA PHE A 195 6.27 -1.81 -27.72
C PHE A 195 7.65 -1.95 -27.05
N GLY A 196 8.74 -1.87 -27.82
CA GLY A 196 10.11 -2.09 -27.30
C GLY A 196 10.56 -1.10 -26.22
N GLU A 197 9.85 0.01 -26.03
CA GLU A 197 10.12 1.00 -24.98
C GLU A 197 9.39 0.76 -23.66
N TYR A 198 8.51 -0.25 -23.61
CA TYR A 198 7.75 -0.64 -22.42
C TYR A 198 8.49 -1.72 -21.63
N PRO A 199 8.48 -1.70 -20.29
CA PRO A 199 9.05 -2.78 -19.49
C PRO A 199 8.35 -4.12 -19.79
N LEU A 200 9.12 -5.16 -20.10
CA LEU A 200 8.60 -6.49 -20.41
C LEU A 200 8.72 -7.42 -19.20
N MET A 201 7.60 -8.03 -18.81
CA MET A 201 7.58 -9.22 -17.97
C MET A 201 7.48 -10.47 -18.88
N LEU A 202 8.52 -11.30 -18.84
CA LEU A 202 8.67 -12.46 -19.72
C LEU A 202 8.57 -13.75 -18.92
N PRO A 203 7.51 -14.57 -19.08
CA PRO A 203 7.46 -15.89 -18.48
C PRO A 203 8.35 -16.88 -19.25
N TRP A 204 9.25 -17.55 -18.53
CA TRP A 204 10.03 -18.68 -19.06
C TRP A 204 10.47 -19.61 -17.93
N TYR A 205 9.74 -20.72 -17.76
CA TYR A 205 9.90 -21.52 -16.54
C TYR A 205 11.08 -22.48 -16.56
N GLY A 206 11.67 -22.71 -15.38
CA GLY A 206 12.68 -23.74 -15.13
C GLY A 206 14.06 -23.43 -15.70
N VAL A 207 14.31 -22.18 -16.11
CA VAL A 207 15.60 -21.71 -16.62
C VAL A 207 16.04 -20.47 -15.88
N GLU A 208 17.35 -20.27 -15.81
CA GLU A 208 17.94 -19.05 -15.25
C GLU A 208 17.91 -17.89 -16.24
N CYS A 209 18.16 -18.20 -17.52
CA CYS A 209 18.12 -17.22 -18.60
C CYS A 209 17.13 -17.69 -19.66
N PRO A 210 16.11 -16.88 -20.00
CA PRO A 210 15.25 -17.11 -21.15
C PRO A 210 16.06 -17.37 -22.43
N GLY A 211 15.58 -18.26 -23.28
CA GLY A 211 16.25 -18.62 -24.55
C GLY A 211 16.07 -17.60 -25.68
N GLY A 212 15.44 -16.46 -25.38
CA GLY A 212 15.12 -15.36 -26.29
C GLY A 212 14.25 -14.32 -25.58
N VAL A 213 13.90 -13.26 -26.31
CA VAL A 213 13.00 -12.20 -25.86
C VAL A 213 11.97 -11.87 -26.95
N ASN A 214 10.80 -11.37 -26.56
CA ASN A 214 9.70 -11.05 -27.47
C ASN A 214 10.17 -10.11 -28.60
N THR A 215 9.66 -10.33 -29.82
CA THR A 215 9.90 -9.42 -30.96
C THR A 215 9.56 -7.99 -30.54
N GLY A 216 10.48 -7.06 -30.77
CA GLY A 216 10.36 -5.66 -30.35
C GLY A 216 11.24 -5.27 -29.18
N TRP A 217 11.65 -6.24 -28.34
CA TRP A 217 12.53 -6.00 -27.19
C TRP A 217 13.94 -6.54 -27.40
N ASP A 218 14.90 -5.87 -26.77
CA ASP A 218 16.28 -6.34 -26.66
C ASP A 218 16.54 -7.08 -25.34
N MET A 219 15.71 -6.81 -24.31
CA MET A 219 15.88 -7.31 -22.94
C MET A 219 14.53 -7.35 -22.21
N TRP A 220 14.36 -8.29 -21.28
CA TRP A 220 13.24 -8.32 -20.34
C TRP A 220 13.56 -7.49 -19.09
N SER A 221 12.53 -6.89 -18.50
CA SER A 221 12.59 -6.15 -17.22
C SER A 221 12.29 -7.07 -16.05
N ILE A 222 11.34 -7.99 -16.21
CA ILE A 222 11.00 -9.01 -15.21
C ILE A 222 10.99 -10.37 -15.89
N HIS A 223 11.52 -11.39 -15.23
CA HIS A 223 11.45 -12.78 -15.67
C HIS A 223 10.67 -13.61 -14.64
N GLN A 224 9.48 -14.05 -15.02
CA GLN A 224 8.71 -15.04 -14.27
C GLN A 224 9.26 -16.42 -14.59
N TYR A 225 9.91 -17.04 -13.60
CA TYR A 225 10.77 -18.21 -13.86
C TYR A 225 10.23 -19.51 -13.29
N CYS A 226 9.12 -19.48 -12.55
CA CYS A 226 8.49 -20.65 -11.96
C CYS A 226 7.08 -20.30 -11.47
N ASP A 227 6.14 -21.21 -11.72
CA ASP A 227 4.75 -21.24 -11.22
C ASP A 227 4.61 -22.09 -9.95
N CYS A 228 5.74 -22.27 -9.28
CA CYS A 228 6.03 -23.39 -8.39
C CYS A 228 6.78 -22.95 -7.13
N GLY A 229 6.79 -21.64 -6.85
CA GLY A 229 7.40 -21.04 -5.68
C GLY A 229 6.75 -21.53 -4.39
N THR A 230 7.47 -21.42 -3.29
CA THR A 230 6.94 -21.69 -1.96
C THR A 230 7.42 -20.57 -1.06
N ILE A 231 6.48 -19.73 -0.62
CA ILE A 231 6.76 -18.50 0.11
C ILE A 231 6.00 -18.52 1.44
N ALA A 232 6.68 -18.15 2.52
CA ALA A 232 6.03 -18.02 3.82
C ALA A 232 4.90 -17.00 3.74
N GLY A 233 3.72 -17.37 4.27
CA GLY A 233 2.52 -16.52 4.22
C GLY A 233 1.59 -16.81 3.04
N ILE A 234 2.00 -17.64 2.06
CA ILE A 234 1.15 -18.06 0.95
C ILE A 234 0.91 -19.58 1.02
N SER A 235 -0.35 -19.99 0.92
CA SER A 235 -0.71 -21.40 0.92
C SER A 235 -0.65 -21.99 -0.49
N GLY A 236 0.33 -22.87 -0.73
CA GLY A 236 0.47 -23.57 -2.01
C GLY A 236 1.52 -22.94 -2.94
N PRO A 237 1.55 -23.32 -4.22
CA PRO A 237 2.46 -22.76 -5.19
C PRO A 237 2.11 -21.31 -5.52
N VAL A 238 3.14 -20.50 -5.78
CA VAL A 238 3.02 -19.10 -6.21
C VAL A 238 3.99 -18.83 -7.35
N ASP A 239 3.59 -17.97 -8.27
CA ASP A 239 4.46 -17.47 -9.33
C ASP A 239 5.60 -16.63 -8.71
N VAL A 240 6.82 -16.88 -9.17
CA VAL A 240 8.01 -16.22 -8.65
C VAL A 240 8.82 -15.57 -9.77
N ASP A 241 9.25 -14.36 -9.45
CA ASP A 241 9.82 -13.43 -10.40
C ASP A 241 11.18 -12.93 -9.99
N ARG A 242 11.91 -12.46 -11.00
CA ARG A 242 13.11 -11.67 -10.80
C ARG A 242 13.05 -10.41 -11.65
N PHE A 243 13.19 -9.26 -11.01
CA PHE A 243 13.38 -7.99 -11.68
C PHE A 243 14.85 -7.83 -12.08
N ASN A 244 15.09 -7.35 -13.29
CA ASN A 244 16.41 -7.17 -13.89
C ASN A 244 17.02 -5.84 -13.45
N GLY A 245 17.67 -5.83 -12.28
CA GLY A 245 18.28 -4.65 -11.70
C GLY A 245 18.51 -4.77 -10.21
N THR A 246 19.07 -3.73 -9.63
CA THR A 246 19.23 -3.57 -8.18
C THR A 246 17.90 -3.13 -7.54
N LEU A 247 17.83 -3.13 -6.20
CA LEU A 247 16.69 -2.56 -5.49
C LEU A 247 16.47 -1.07 -5.81
N ALA A 248 17.54 -0.30 -5.98
CA ALA A 248 17.44 1.10 -6.38
C ALA A 248 16.86 1.27 -7.80
N ASP A 249 17.14 0.34 -8.71
CA ASP A 249 16.56 0.35 -10.05
C ASP A 249 15.05 0.02 -10.00
N LEU A 250 14.63 -0.88 -9.10
CA LEU A 250 13.22 -1.16 -8.84
C LEU A 250 12.51 0.07 -8.25
N GLU A 251 13.12 0.71 -7.25
CA GLU A 251 12.60 1.95 -6.65
C GLU A 251 12.46 3.07 -7.68
N ALA A 252 13.39 3.14 -8.67
CA ALA A 252 13.31 4.10 -9.77
C ALA A 252 12.24 3.77 -10.81
N LEU A 253 11.83 2.50 -10.93
CA LEU A 253 10.68 2.08 -11.73
C LEU A 253 9.36 2.40 -11.02
N SER A 254 9.34 2.32 -9.69
CA SER A 254 8.18 2.65 -8.87
C SER A 254 7.83 4.13 -8.89
N PHE A 255 6.55 4.43 -8.66
CA PHE A 255 6.07 5.77 -8.47
C PHE A 255 6.70 6.40 -7.22
N ALA A 256 7.27 7.58 -7.40
CA ALA A 256 7.83 8.42 -6.35
C ALA A 256 7.06 9.75 -6.30
N PRO A 257 6.91 10.36 -5.11
CA PRO A 257 6.36 11.72 -4.99
C PRO A 257 7.17 12.70 -5.85
N VAL A 258 6.51 13.56 -6.63
CA VAL A 258 7.17 14.61 -7.42
C VAL A 258 7.14 15.91 -6.64
N CYS A 259 8.27 16.33 -6.11
CA CYS A 259 8.36 17.60 -5.38
C CYS A 259 8.68 18.81 -6.27
N GLY A 260 8.06 19.94 -5.94
CA GLY A 260 8.16 21.23 -6.59
C GLY A 260 7.10 21.49 -7.68
N ASP A 261 6.03 20.71 -7.76
CA ASP A 261 4.96 20.90 -8.74
C ASP A 261 3.78 21.78 -8.23
N GLY A 262 3.82 22.12 -6.94
CA GLY A 262 2.84 22.96 -6.26
C GLY A 262 1.55 22.24 -5.86
N SER A 263 1.49 20.91 -5.93
CA SER A 263 0.30 20.13 -5.62
C SER A 263 0.57 19.06 -4.57
N CYS A 264 0.18 19.34 -3.32
CA CYS A 264 0.26 18.36 -2.23
C CYS A 264 -0.65 17.13 -2.45
N THR A 265 -0.12 16.05 -3.02
CA THR A 265 -0.84 14.77 -3.21
C THR A 265 -0.69 13.86 -1.98
N GLY A 266 -1.52 12.80 -1.86
CA GLY A 266 -1.49 11.92 -0.67
C GLY A 266 -0.16 11.19 -0.42
N ALA A 267 0.72 11.15 -1.42
CA ALA A 267 2.09 10.64 -1.40
C ALA A 267 3.10 11.63 -0.77
N GLU A 268 2.75 12.91 -0.79
CA GLU A 268 3.59 14.01 -0.38
C GLU A 268 3.23 14.40 1.05
N THR A 269 4.26 14.42 1.90
CA THR A 269 4.13 14.83 3.29
C THR A 269 4.97 16.09 3.52
N PRO A 270 4.79 16.79 4.64
CA PRO A 270 5.72 17.82 5.08
C PRO A 270 7.19 17.42 5.17
N TYR A 271 7.48 16.13 5.17
CA TYR A 271 8.83 15.61 5.35
C TYR A 271 9.42 15.07 4.05
N THR A 272 8.60 14.42 3.24
CA THR A 272 9.01 13.90 1.92
C THR A 272 8.95 14.99 0.85
N CYS A 273 8.15 16.04 1.07
CA CYS A 273 7.86 17.06 0.07
C CYS A 273 7.50 18.43 0.65
N ALA A 274 8.36 18.97 1.54
CA ALA A 274 8.13 20.25 2.22
C ALA A 274 7.87 21.45 1.28
N GLY A 275 8.31 21.36 0.02
CA GLY A 275 8.10 22.41 -0.99
C GLY A 275 6.63 22.53 -1.42
N ASP A 276 5.92 21.42 -1.54
CA ASP A 276 4.51 21.38 -1.98
C ASP A 276 3.56 21.19 -0.80
N CYS A 277 4.00 20.51 0.26
CA CYS A 277 3.24 20.23 1.48
C CYS A 277 3.92 20.79 2.74
N PRO A 278 4.17 22.09 2.91
CA PRO A 278 4.86 22.58 4.12
C PRO A 278 4.12 22.17 5.41
N PRO A 279 4.84 21.88 6.52
CA PRO A 279 4.19 21.55 7.78
C PRO A 279 3.29 22.70 8.23
N CYS A 280 2.19 22.39 8.91
CA CYS A 280 1.27 23.40 9.47
C CYS A 280 1.96 24.37 10.45
N GLY A 281 3.11 23.98 10.98
CA GLY A 281 3.98 24.72 11.90
C GLY A 281 5.02 23.78 12.51
N GLU A 282 6.14 24.33 12.99
CA GLU A 282 7.21 23.54 13.61
C GLU A 282 7.31 23.80 15.12
N ILE A 283 7.32 22.71 15.89
CA ILE A 283 7.55 22.70 17.33
C ILE A 283 9.06 22.81 17.57
N GLN A 284 9.46 23.91 18.20
CA GLN A 284 10.86 24.19 18.53
C GLN A 284 11.40 23.23 19.58
N ALA A 285 12.73 23.18 19.72
CA ALA A 285 13.41 22.37 20.73
C ALA A 285 12.88 22.60 22.15
N SER A 286 12.48 23.82 22.52
CA SER A 286 11.91 24.12 23.84
C SER A 286 10.48 23.60 24.04
N GLY A 287 9.81 23.16 22.98
CA GLY A 287 8.37 22.92 22.97
C GLY A 287 7.55 24.19 22.72
N GLY A 288 6.26 24.14 23.04
CA GLY A 288 5.29 25.20 22.81
C GLY A 288 3.85 24.77 23.14
N THR A 289 2.89 25.65 22.86
CA THR A 289 1.45 25.35 23.00
C THR A 289 0.80 25.34 21.63
N LEU A 290 0.06 24.27 21.35
CA LEU A 290 -0.81 24.11 20.18
C LEU A 290 -2.25 24.22 20.63
N ASP A 291 -2.79 25.41 20.49
CA ASP A 291 -4.14 25.80 20.83
C ASP A 291 -5.14 25.48 19.70
N ASN A 292 -6.43 25.47 20.00
CA ASN A 292 -7.50 25.16 19.05
C ASN A 292 -7.61 26.15 17.87
N GLY A 293 -6.98 27.32 17.96
CA GLY A 293 -6.82 28.29 16.87
C GLY A 293 -5.54 28.13 16.02
N ASN A 294 -4.66 27.17 16.34
CA ASN A 294 -3.41 26.98 15.61
C ASN A 294 -3.58 26.10 14.37
N ALA A 295 -2.75 26.34 13.35
CA ALA A 295 -2.80 25.63 12.07
C ALA A 295 -2.56 24.12 12.19
N CYS A 296 -1.87 23.68 13.25
CA CYS A 296 -1.64 22.25 13.53
C CYS A 296 -2.74 21.59 14.36
N TYR A 297 -3.84 22.29 14.62
CA TYR A 297 -5.04 21.73 15.23
C TYR A 297 -6.15 21.64 14.17
N ALA A 298 -6.82 20.49 14.11
CA ALA A 298 -7.94 20.29 13.20
C ALA A 298 -9.08 19.51 13.86
N LEU A 299 -10.30 19.94 13.55
CA LEU A 299 -11.54 19.26 13.89
C LEU A 299 -12.01 18.41 12.71
N TYR A 300 -12.43 17.19 13.00
CA TYR A 300 -12.98 16.24 12.06
C TYR A 300 -14.38 15.81 12.50
N GLY A 301 -15.15 15.27 11.56
CA GLY A 301 -16.56 14.94 11.77
C GLY A 301 -17.50 16.06 11.34
N ASP A 302 -18.80 15.87 11.59
CA ASP A 302 -19.81 16.82 11.14
C ASP A 302 -19.79 18.08 12.02
N ALA A 303 -19.69 19.24 11.36
CA ALA A 303 -19.63 20.55 12.00
C ALA A 303 -20.83 20.84 12.93
N GLN A 304 -21.99 20.20 12.69
CA GLN A 304 -23.19 20.43 13.50
C GLN A 304 -23.07 19.95 14.95
N TYR A 305 -22.13 19.06 15.26
CA TYR A 305 -21.94 18.50 16.60
C TYR A 305 -20.85 19.19 17.41
N TRP A 306 -20.10 20.12 16.80
CA TRP A 306 -19.14 20.95 17.50
C TRP A 306 -19.83 22.13 18.18
N ARG A 307 -19.34 22.48 19.37
CA ARG A 307 -19.71 23.67 20.13
C ARG A 307 -18.43 24.43 20.44
N GLU A 308 -18.52 25.74 20.51
CA GLU A 308 -17.40 26.63 20.78
C GLU A 308 -17.78 27.57 21.91
N GLU A 309 -16.83 27.83 22.80
CA GLU A 309 -16.99 28.73 23.93
C GLU A 309 -15.82 29.71 23.97
N ALA A 310 -16.09 30.97 24.32
CA ALA A 310 -15.08 32.03 24.41
C ALA A 310 -14.32 32.02 25.76
N VAL A 311 -13.92 30.84 26.20
CA VAL A 311 -13.12 30.54 27.39
C VAL A 311 -12.22 29.34 27.10
N GLY A 312 -11.23 29.07 27.94
CA GLY A 312 -10.20 28.05 27.67
C GLY A 312 -8.82 28.68 27.54
N GLU A 313 -7.81 27.86 27.24
CA GLU A 313 -6.49 28.36 26.90
C GLU A 313 -6.58 29.15 25.58
N GLY A 314 -5.76 30.19 25.41
CA GLY A 314 -5.80 31.05 24.22
C GLY A 314 -7.09 31.86 24.00
N GLY A 315 -8.12 31.66 24.82
CA GLY A 315 -9.39 32.40 24.81
C GLY A 315 -10.54 31.69 24.11
N SER A 316 -10.37 30.43 23.68
CA SER A 316 -11.46 29.62 23.14
C SER A 316 -11.26 28.14 23.41
N LEU A 317 -12.35 27.40 23.45
CA LEU A 317 -12.34 25.94 23.48
C LEU A 317 -13.46 25.42 22.59
N VAL A 318 -13.36 24.14 22.23
CA VAL A 318 -14.45 23.43 21.57
C VAL A 318 -14.80 22.18 22.34
N TRP A 319 -16.05 21.76 22.23
CA TRP A 319 -16.53 20.56 22.89
C TRP A 319 -17.60 19.88 22.04
N THR A 320 -17.79 18.59 22.31
CA THR A 320 -18.90 17.81 21.78
C THR A 320 -19.42 16.88 22.88
N HIS A 321 -20.50 16.15 22.62
CA HIS A 321 -20.99 15.16 23.58
C HIS A 321 -20.28 13.83 23.36
N ALA A 322 -19.94 13.18 24.46
CA ALA A 322 -19.38 11.85 24.44
C ALA A 322 -20.43 10.82 24.01
N THR A 323 -20.01 9.79 23.28
CA THR A 323 -20.87 8.74 22.74
C THR A 323 -20.40 7.35 23.16
N ASP A 324 -21.30 6.37 23.04
CA ASP A 324 -21.07 4.93 23.22
C ASP A 324 -21.25 4.13 21.92
N LEU A 325 -20.97 4.78 20.78
CA LEU A 325 -21.09 4.18 19.45
C LEU A 325 -19.90 3.24 19.14
N ASP A 326 -19.94 2.57 17.99
CA ASP A 326 -18.87 1.63 17.60
C ASP A 326 -17.56 2.34 17.22
N GLN A 327 -17.61 3.63 16.87
CA GLN A 327 -16.47 4.45 16.48
C GLN A 327 -16.72 5.93 16.80
N ALA A 328 -15.65 6.72 16.89
CA ALA A 328 -15.75 8.17 17.03
C ALA A 328 -16.25 8.81 15.72
N TYR A 329 -17.21 9.74 15.82
CA TYR A 329 -17.75 10.47 14.67
C TYR A 329 -17.13 11.86 14.56
N ASN A 330 -16.97 12.53 15.70
CA ASN A 330 -16.26 13.78 15.83
C ASN A 330 -14.98 13.56 16.63
N TYR A 331 -13.86 14.08 16.13
CA TYR A 331 -12.58 14.01 16.80
C TYR A 331 -11.73 15.23 16.48
N ALA A 332 -10.85 15.59 17.42
CA ALA A 332 -9.84 16.61 17.19
C ALA A 332 -8.46 15.97 17.11
N ARG A 333 -7.59 16.56 16.29
CA ARG A 333 -6.20 16.11 16.12
C ARG A 333 -5.26 17.30 16.20
N TRP A 334 -4.23 17.16 17.03
CA TRP A 334 -3.03 17.98 17.02
C TRP A 334 -1.95 17.26 16.20
N GLN A 335 -1.49 17.88 15.12
CA GLN A 335 -0.33 17.44 14.35
C GLN A 335 0.95 17.97 15.01
N LEU A 336 1.93 17.08 15.24
CA LEU A 336 3.17 17.42 15.93
C LEU A 336 4.35 17.28 14.98
N HIS A 337 4.87 18.41 14.51
CA HIS A 337 6.07 18.46 13.68
C HIS A 337 7.24 19.01 14.49
N PHE A 338 8.14 18.14 14.95
CA PHE A 338 9.29 18.54 15.76
C PHE A 338 10.49 18.90 14.90
N LEU A 339 11.12 20.05 15.21
CA LEU A 339 12.37 20.46 14.58
C LEU A 339 13.55 19.57 15.01
N GLU A 340 13.51 19.06 16.24
CA GLU A 340 14.54 18.19 16.80
C GLU A 340 13.92 16.97 17.47
N ALA A 341 14.57 15.82 17.32
CA ALA A 341 14.19 14.62 18.05
C ALA A 341 14.48 14.81 19.55
N GLY A 342 13.63 14.25 20.40
CA GLY A 342 13.79 14.37 21.85
C GLY A 342 12.66 13.74 22.63
N ARG A 343 12.78 13.81 23.96
CA ARG A 343 11.73 13.43 24.90
C ARG A 343 10.97 14.67 25.34
N TYR A 344 9.65 14.62 25.19
CA TYR A 344 8.74 15.71 25.50
C TYR A 344 7.62 15.23 26.42
N GLU A 345 7.32 16.03 27.43
CA GLU A 345 6.10 15.94 28.21
C GLU A 345 4.96 16.57 27.42
N LEU A 346 3.85 15.83 27.34
CA LEU A 346 2.60 16.31 26.74
C LEU A 346 1.58 16.60 27.83
N GLU A 347 0.96 17.77 27.79
CA GLU A 347 -0.13 18.16 28.68
C GLU A 347 -1.30 18.71 27.88
N VAL A 348 -2.52 18.34 28.25
CA VAL A 348 -3.75 18.84 27.63
C VAL A 348 -4.46 19.79 28.59
N HIS A 349 -5.12 20.80 28.05
CA HIS A 349 -5.92 21.72 28.86
C HIS A 349 -7.36 21.24 28.96
N VAL A 350 -7.87 21.17 30.20
CA VAL A 350 -9.26 20.84 30.51
C VAL A 350 -9.90 22.04 31.18
N GLN A 351 -11.00 22.54 30.64
CA GLN A 351 -11.70 23.71 31.21
C GLN A 351 -13.06 23.31 31.78
N GLN A 352 -13.26 23.54 33.08
CA GLN A 352 -14.58 23.40 33.69
C GLN A 352 -15.49 24.59 33.32
N PRO A 353 -16.82 24.39 33.19
CA PRO A 353 -17.57 23.16 33.43
C PRO A 353 -17.70 22.23 32.19
N PHE A 354 -16.90 22.42 31.14
CA PHE A 354 -17.12 21.76 29.84
C PHE A 354 -16.45 20.38 29.72
N GLY A 355 -15.49 20.06 30.58
CA GLY A 355 -14.87 18.74 30.66
C GLY A 355 -15.60 17.85 31.67
N GLU A 356 -16.51 16.99 31.20
CA GLU A 356 -17.30 16.10 32.06
C GLU A 356 -16.98 14.62 31.85
N SER A 357 -16.31 14.26 30.75
CA SER A 357 -15.95 12.87 30.47
C SER A 357 -14.97 12.32 31.50
N LYS A 358 -15.22 11.08 31.93
CA LYS A 358 -14.29 10.34 32.82
C LYS A 358 -13.34 9.42 32.05
N GLN A 359 -13.58 9.28 30.75
CA GLN A 359 -12.95 8.29 29.89
C GLN A 359 -12.44 8.93 28.59
N ALA A 360 -11.95 10.17 28.66
CA ALA A 360 -11.37 10.85 27.52
C ALA A 360 -10.09 10.10 27.09
N ALA A 361 -10.15 9.40 25.96
CA ALA A 361 -9.12 8.50 25.46
C ALA A 361 -8.22 9.22 24.45
N TYR A 362 -7.13 9.84 24.91
CA TYR A 362 -6.17 10.49 24.05
C TYR A 362 -5.25 9.45 23.38
N GLN A 363 -5.28 9.37 22.06
CA GLN A 363 -4.38 8.53 21.26
C GLN A 363 -3.15 9.34 20.89
N VAL A 364 -1.99 8.95 21.43
CA VAL A 364 -0.69 9.57 21.17
C VAL A 364 0.08 8.67 20.22
N ARG A 365 0.32 9.16 19.00
CA ARG A 365 1.26 8.57 18.04
C ARG A 365 2.62 9.24 18.21
N TYR A 366 3.61 8.45 18.61
CA TYR A 366 4.96 8.88 18.95
C TYR A 366 5.99 7.92 18.30
N ALA A 367 7.29 8.16 18.49
CA ALA A 367 8.35 7.35 17.86
C ALA A 367 8.28 5.84 18.19
N GLY A 368 7.71 5.48 19.34
CA GLY A 368 7.56 4.09 19.78
C GLY A 368 6.26 3.40 19.34
N GLY A 369 5.45 4.05 18.50
CA GLY A 369 4.15 3.55 18.04
C GLY A 369 2.99 4.40 18.55
N GLU A 370 1.89 3.76 18.92
CA GLU A 370 0.70 4.44 19.42
C GLU A 370 0.39 4.01 20.86
N GLN A 371 0.00 4.97 21.70
CA GLN A 371 -0.44 4.73 23.07
C GLN A 371 -1.72 5.52 23.36
N THR A 372 -2.70 4.85 23.98
CA THR A 372 -3.88 5.52 24.53
C THR A 372 -3.65 5.93 25.98
N VAL A 373 -3.94 7.20 26.30
CA VAL A 373 -3.90 7.77 27.65
C VAL A 373 -5.30 8.19 28.05
N MET A 374 -5.81 7.62 29.15
CA MET A 374 -7.13 7.92 29.67
C MET A 374 -7.06 9.09 30.65
N ILE A 375 -7.84 10.14 30.39
CA ILE A 375 -7.98 11.32 31.26
C ILE A 375 -9.40 11.42 31.80
N ASP A 376 -9.52 11.66 33.10
CA ASP A 376 -10.77 12.06 33.75
C ASP A 376 -10.88 13.58 33.70
N GLN A 377 -11.57 14.09 32.68
CA GLN A 377 -11.81 15.53 32.52
C GLN A 377 -12.72 16.07 33.63
N SER A 378 -13.67 15.27 34.13
CA SER A 378 -14.58 15.66 35.22
C SER A 378 -13.88 15.98 36.53
N ALA A 379 -12.68 15.44 36.73
CA ALA A 379 -11.85 15.63 37.91
C ALA A 379 -10.74 16.68 37.71
N SER A 380 -10.69 17.35 36.56
CA SER A 380 -9.58 18.20 36.15
C SER A 380 -10.03 19.62 35.78
N ASP A 381 -9.18 20.60 36.07
CA ASP A 381 -9.33 22.00 35.65
C ASP A 381 -7.92 22.59 35.46
N GLY A 382 -7.58 22.99 34.24
CA GLY A 382 -6.23 23.38 33.82
C GLY A 382 -5.47 22.29 33.07
N TRP A 383 -4.14 22.34 33.16
CA TRP A 383 -3.22 21.43 32.47
C TRP A 383 -3.15 20.05 33.12
N VAL A 384 -3.30 19.00 32.31
CA VAL A 384 -3.26 17.60 32.72
C VAL A 384 -2.23 16.83 31.88
N SER A 385 -1.31 16.15 32.55
CA SER A 385 -0.26 15.33 31.91
C SER A 385 -0.84 14.13 31.18
N LEU A 386 -0.47 13.98 29.91
CA LEU A 386 -0.58 12.72 29.15
C LEU A 386 0.66 11.83 29.35
N GLY A 387 1.77 12.43 29.78
CA GLY A 387 3.06 11.78 30.06
C GLY A 387 4.17 12.15 29.08
N GLU A 388 5.32 11.52 29.28
CA GLU A 388 6.53 11.76 28.49
C GLU A 388 6.67 10.76 27.34
N PHE A 389 6.89 11.29 26.13
CA PHE A 389 7.04 10.51 24.92
C PHE A 389 8.30 10.90 24.15
N ALA A 390 8.88 9.95 23.42
CA ALA A 390 9.96 10.23 22.47
C ALA A 390 9.36 10.56 21.12
N PHE A 391 9.80 11.66 20.53
CA PHE A 391 9.43 12.10 19.19
C PHE A 391 10.66 12.20 18.31
N ASP A 392 10.53 11.74 17.08
CA ASP A 392 11.53 11.90 16.03
C ASP A 392 11.34 13.24 15.31
N ALA A 393 12.43 13.88 14.92
CA ALA A 393 12.38 14.99 13.98
C ALA A 393 11.91 14.50 12.60
N ALA A 394 11.23 15.37 11.86
CA ALA A 394 10.80 15.11 10.48
C ALA A 394 9.96 13.82 10.29
N ALA A 395 9.09 13.51 11.25
CA ALA A 395 8.20 12.35 11.22
C ALA A 395 6.77 12.68 11.67
N ASP A 396 5.77 11.94 11.19
CA ASP A 396 4.36 12.20 11.49
C ASP A 396 3.98 11.70 12.89
N HIS A 397 3.79 12.65 13.81
CA HIS A 397 3.32 12.40 15.17
C HIS A 397 2.02 13.15 15.42
N THR A 398 1.14 12.59 16.25
CA THR A 398 -0.18 13.17 16.50
C THR A 398 -0.67 12.91 17.92
N VAL A 399 -1.47 13.84 18.44
CA VAL A 399 -2.40 13.56 19.55
C VAL A 399 -3.81 13.66 19.01
N GLN A 400 -4.64 12.66 19.27
CA GLN A 400 -6.04 12.63 18.84
C GLN A 400 -6.95 12.33 20.03
N LEU A 401 -8.09 13.01 20.10
CA LEU A 401 -9.18 12.69 21.02
C LEU A 401 -10.46 12.54 20.20
N GLY A 402 -11.24 11.50 20.45
CA GLY A 402 -12.52 11.25 19.79
C GLY A 402 -13.69 11.27 20.77
N ASP A 403 -14.88 11.57 20.27
CA ASP A 403 -16.12 11.64 21.03
C ASP A 403 -16.63 10.27 21.52
N ASN A 404 -16.22 9.16 20.90
CA ASN A 404 -16.50 7.82 21.43
C ASN A 404 -15.61 7.51 22.64
N THR A 405 -16.15 7.77 23.83
CA THR A 405 -15.52 7.48 25.12
C THR A 405 -16.09 6.22 25.77
N GLY A 406 -17.14 5.63 25.20
CA GLY A 406 -17.91 4.54 25.78
C GLY A 406 -18.91 5.00 26.86
N GLU A 407 -19.01 6.31 27.13
CA GLU A 407 -20.04 6.89 27.99
C GLU A 407 -21.34 7.06 27.21
N ALA A 408 -22.46 6.65 27.80
CA ALA A 408 -23.74 6.57 27.09
C ALA A 408 -24.19 7.92 26.53
N ASP A 409 -24.52 7.97 25.23
CA ASP A 409 -24.92 9.20 24.52
C ASP A 409 -26.10 9.92 25.22
N ALA A 410 -27.03 9.15 25.79
CA ALA A 410 -28.19 9.67 26.53
C ALA A 410 -27.84 10.47 27.81
N LEU A 411 -26.58 10.44 28.26
CA LEU A 411 -26.11 11.23 29.39
C LEU A 411 -25.65 12.64 28.98
N GLU A 412 -25.48 12.90 27.68
CA GLU A 412 -25.03 14.20 27.14
C GLU A 412 -23.74 14.70 27.84
N VAL A 413 -22.80 13.79 28.13
CA VAL A 413 -21.54 14.11 28.81
C VAL A 413 -20.70 15.00 27.93
N GLN A 414 -20.29 16.17 28.40
CA GLN A 414 -19.43 17.06 27.63
C GLN A 414 -17.97 16.58 27.60
N LEU A 415 -17.39 16.54 26.40
CA LEU A 415 -15.98 16.23 26.15
C LEU A 415 -15.30 17.46 25.56
N VAL A 416 -14.29 17.99 26.26
CA VAL A 416 -13.62 19.25 25.88
C VAL A 416 -12.31 19.01 25.13
N PHE A 417 -12.05 19.90 24.17
CA PHE A 417 -10.86 20.00 23.35
C PHE A 417 -10.41 21.46 23.36
N ASP A 418 -9.19 21.72 23.78
CA ASP A 418 -8.70 23.08 24.01
C ASP A 418 -7.25 23.17 23.47
N ALA A 419 -6.25 23.09 24.34
CA ALA A 419 -4.85 23.20 23.96
C ALA A 419 -4.03 21.97 24.34
N LEU A 420 -2.95 21.75 23.59
CA LEU A 420 -1.88 20.81 23.88
C LEU A 420 -0.59 21.59 24.16
N ARG A 421 -0.01 21.45 25.35
CA ARG A 421 1.32 21.93 25.68
C ARG A 421 2.33 20.82 25.53
N VAL A 422 3.45 21.16 24.92
CA VAL A 422 4.58 20.29 24.67
C VAL A 422 5.79 20.90 25.34
N THR A 423 6.46 20.17 26.22
CA THR A 423 7.64 20.65 26.97
C THR A 423 8.78 19.66 26.84
N ARG A 424 9.95 20.09 26.38
CA ARG A 424 11.11 19.18 26.29
C ARG A 424 11.67 18.88 27.67
N VAL A 425 11.88 17.59 27.99
CA VAL A 425 12.31 17.14 29.32
C VAL A 425 13.74 16.59 29.35
N ASP A 426 14.37 16.42 28.20
CA ASP A 426 15.73 15.90 28.07
C ASP A 426 16.80 16.97 27.77
N LEU A 427 16.45 18.25 27.85
CA LEU A 427 17.43 19.34 27.81
C LEU A 427 18.18 19.43 29.15
N ASP A 428 19.50 19.42 29.09
CA ASP A 428 20.34 19.71 30.24
C ASP A 428 20.13 21.19 30.65
N PRO A 429 19.74 21.50 31.90
CA PRO A 429 19.53 22.88 32.34
C PRO A 429 20.80 23.75 32.38
N SER A 430 21.96 23.23 31.95
CA SER A 430 23.27 23.92 32.07
C SER A 430 23.81 24.62 30.82
N THR A 431 23.08 24.66 29.69
CA THR A 431 23.49 25.47 28.52
C THR A 431 22.62 26.71 28.38
N ASP A 432 22.64 27.58 29.39
CA ASP A 432 22.27 28.99 29.26
C ASP A 432 23.59 29.78 29.26
N ASP A 433 24.17 29.97 28.08
CA ASP A 433 25.37 30.81 27.90
C ASP A 433 24.99 32.29 28.07
N GLY A 434 24.75 32.66 29.32
CA GLY A 434 24.92 34.03 29.79
C GLY A 434 26.40 34.36 29.89
N ASP A 435 27.07 34.65 28.78
CA ASP A 435 28.38 35.32 28.82
C ASP A 435 28.21 36.85 28.81
N GLY A 436 28.17 37.40 30.03
CA GLY A 436 28.42 38.81 30.28
C GLY A 436 29.91 39.13 30.16
N GLY A 437 30.37 39.43 28.94
CA GLY A 437 31.63 40.10 28.67
C GLY A 437 31.41 41.61 28.47
N SER A 438 32.02 42.44 29.33
CA SER A 438 31.89 43.90 29.29
C SER A 438 33.14 44.61 28.76
N GLN A 439 32.89 45.72 28.04
CA GLN A 439 33.78 46.81 27.57
C GLN A 439 34.72 46.48 26.38
N GLU A 440 34.79 47.27 25.30
CA GLU A 440 35.01 48.73 25.24
C GLU A 440 34.21 49.46 24.15
N SER A 441 34.03 50.76 24.40
CA SER A 441 33.35 51.77 23.60
C SER A 441 34.31 52.55 22.69
N GLU A 442 33.93 52.78 21.42
CA GLU A 442 34.15 54.00 20.60
C GLU A 442 33.08 53.94 19.48
N GLY A 443 32.31 54.94 19.01
CA GLY A 443 32.26 56.38 19.20
C GLY A 443 31.62 57.06 17.97
N GLY A 444 30.29 56.98 17.78
CA GLY A 444 29.39 57.86 16.96
C GLY A 444 29.70 58.15 15.47
N PRO A 445 28.89 59.00 14.77
CA PRO A 445 27.44 59.20 14.86
C PRO A 445 26.71 59.38 13.48
N ALA A 446 25.37 59.27 13.52
CA ALA A 446 24.31 60.05 12.85
C ALA A 446 24.26 60.34 11.32
N GLY A 447 23.05 60.14 10.77
CA GLY A 447 22.45 60.76 9.56
C GLY A 447 21.19 59.95 9.20
N SER A 448 19.96 60.31 9.59
CA SER A 448 19.06 61.40 9.15
C SER A 448 18.48 61.23 7.73
N ASP A 449 17.18 61.53 7.68
CA ASP A 449 16.34 61.92 6.53
C ASP A 449 15.64 60.74 5.80
N ASP A 450 14.34 60.55 6.03
CA ASP A 450 13.20 61.23 5.35
C ASP A 450 13.08 60.79 3.88
N ASP A 451 11.97 60.15 3.50
CA ASP A 451 10.91 60.84 2.76
C ASP A 451 9.77 59.87 2.38
N SER A 452 8.64 60.52 2.28
CA SER A 452 7.25 60.15 2.13
C SER A 452 6.80 59.60 0.76
N GLY A 453 5.59 59.03 0.77
CA GLY A 453 4.56 59.44 -0.19
C GLY A 453 4.04 58.38 -1.16
N GLY A 454 2.72 58.27 -1.23
CA GLY A 454 2.02 57.90 -2.47
C GLY A 454 0.89 56.89 -2.32
N ALA A 455 -0.32 57.39 -2.12
CA ALA A 455 -1.58 56.66 -2.31
C ALA A 455 -1.97 56.56 -3.82
N VAL A 456 -3.11 55.88 -4.08
CA VAL A 456 -4.10 55.98 -5.19
C VAL A 456 -4.36 54.59 -5.81
N ASP A 457 -5.45 53.88 -5.49
CA ASP A 457 -6.84 53.90 -6.05
C ASP A 457 -7.05 53.06 -7.34
N GLY A 458 -8.22 52.41 -7.44
CA GLY A 458 -8.77 51.76 -8.66
C GLY A 458 -9.26 50.32 -8.47
N THR A 459 -10.51 50.09 -8.01
CA THR A 459 -11.77 49.82 -8.76
C THR A 459 -11.99 48.41 -9.35
N GLU A 460 -13.02 47.76 -8.78
CA GLU A 460 -14.13 46.93 -9.33
C GLU A 460 -13.97 46.05 -10.59
N GLY A 461 -14.49 44.81 -10.48
CA GLY A 461 -14.92 43.98 -11.60
C GLY A 461 -15.79 42.79 -11.15
N ALA A 462 -17.05 42.77 -11.58
CA ALA A 462 -18.10 41.82 -11.21
C ALA A 462 -18.23 40.60 -12.15
N GLY A 463 -18.76 39.47 -11.63
CA GLY A 463 -19.77 38.66 -12.33
C GLY A 463 -19.53 37.15 -12.54
N PRO A 464 -20.58 36.35 -12.80
CA PRO A 464 -20.97 35.19 -11.95
C PRO A 464 -21.21 33.84 -12.69
N GLY A 465 -21.56 32.79 -11.91
CA GLY A 465 -22.26 31.56 -12.33
C GLY A 465 -21.36 30.34 -12.55
N GLY A 466 -21.70 29.09 -12.22
CA GLY A 466 -22.96 28.47 -11.82
C GLY A 466 -22.72 26.99 -11.43
N SER A 467 -23.80 26.35 -10.99
CA SER A 467 -23.92 25.12 -10.20
C SER A 467 -24.06 23.80 -10.99
N GLU A 468 -23.63 22.72 -10.33
CA GLU A 468 -24.22 21.35 -10.20
C GLU A 468 -24.68 20.52 -11.42
N THR A 469 -24.26 19.25 -11.40
CA THR A 469 -25.03 17.98 -11.62
C THR A 469 -24.03 16.82 -11.46
N GLY A 470 -24.29 15.64 -10.90
CA GLY A 470 -25.54 14.94 -10.58
C GLY A 470 -25.44 13.50 -11.11
N ILE A 471 -25.19 12.56 -10.20
CA ILE A 471 -24.97 11.10 -10.34
C ILE A 471 -26.17 10.35 -10.94
N GLY A 472 -25.93 9.19 -11.59
CA GLY A 472 -26.95 8.22 -11.95
C GLY A 472 -26.40 6.84 -12.36
N ASP A 473 -26.61 5.88 -11.47
CA ASP A 473 -26.09 4.52 -11.36
C ASP A 473 -26.99 3.45 -12.07
N GLY A 474 -26.44 2.25 -12.30
CA GLY A 474 -27.19 0.99 -12.23
C GLY A 474 -27.20 0.03 -13.43
N GLY A 475 -26.67 -1.18 -13.22
CA GLY A 475 -27.49 -2.40 -13.36
C GLY A 475 -26.99 -3.52 -14.29
N ALA A 476 -26.32 -4.51 -13.70
CA ALA A 476 -25.81 -5.76 -14.28
C ALA A 476 -26.86 -6.81 -14.68
N THR A 477 -26.48 -7.75 -15.55
CA THR A 477 -26.88 -9.17 -15.51
C THR A 477 -25.81 -10.06 -16.17
N GLY A 478 -25.27 -11.02 -15.43
CA GLY A 478 -24.26 -11.99 -15.90
C GLY A 478 -24.85 -13.28 -16.46
N GLU A 479 -24.02 -14.01 -17.22
CA GLU A 479 -24.18 -15.43 -17.55
C GLU A 479 -22.80 -16.12 -17.62
N ASP A 480 -22.63 -17.07 -16.71
CA ASP A 480 -21.59 -18.08 -16.46
C ASP A 480 -21.01 -18.77 -17.74
N ILE A 481 -19.71 -18.59 -18.03
CA ILE A 481 -18.92 -19.46 -18.94
C ILE A 481 -17.51 -19.68 -18.36
N GLY A 482 -17.17 -20.95 -18.08
CA GLY A 482 -15.98 -21.33 -17.33
C GLY A 482 -14.68 -21.47 -18.13
N ASP A 483 -13.58 -21.15 -17.44
CA ASP A 483 -12.19 -21.19 -17.88
C ASP A 483 -11.60 -22.60 -17.99
N GLY A 484 -10.78 -22.77 -19.02
CA GLY A 484 -10.05 -23.99 -19.31
C GLY A 484 -8.58 -23.92 -18.92
N CYS A 485 -8.26 -24.21 -17.66
CA CYS A 485 -6.94 -24.70 -17.25
C CYS A 485 -7.04 -26.18 -16.89
N GLY A 486 -6.39 -27.04 -17.68
CA GLY A 486 -6.50 -28.48 -17.55
C GLY A 486 -5.72 -29.03 -16.37
N CYS A 487 -6.41 -29.68 -15.41
CA CYS A 487 -5.81 -30.68 -14.53
C CYS A 487 -6.84 -31.75 -14.14
N ARG A 488 -6.73 -32.94 -14.76
CA ARG A 488 -7.29 -34.19 -14.22
C ARG A 488 -6.28 -34.74 -13.22
N ASN A 489 -6.67 -34.87 -11.95
CA ASN A 489 -6.29 -35.98 -11.09
C ASN A 489 -7.22 -36.03 -9.87
N ALA A 490 -8.10 -37.05 -9.85
CA ALA A 490 -8.92 -37.36 -8.70
C ALA A 490 -8.13 -38.24 -7.71
N PRO A 491 -8.18 -37.99 -6.39
CA PRO A 491 -7.57 -38.89 -5.42
C PRO A 491 -8.47 -40.11 -5.18
N SER A 492 -7.89 -41.28 -5.37
CA SER A 492 -8.44 -42.56 -4.92
C SER A 492 -8.54 -42.60 -3.40
N ARG A 493 -9.73 -42.80 -2.85
CA ARG A 493 -9.92 -43.37 -1.50
C ARG A 493 -10.77 -44.63 -1.60
N GLY A 494 -10.16 -45.76 -1.26
CA GLY A 494 -10.86 -47.01 -1.00
C GLY A 494 -11.69 -46.92 0.28
N GLY A 495 -12.88 -47.54 0.27
CA GLY A 495 -13.77 -47.59 1.42
C GLY A 495 -15.05 -48.36 1.13
N VAL A 496 -14.94 -49.69 1.15
CA VAL A 496 -15.90 -50.73 1.59
C VAL A 496 -17.40 -50.62 1.21
N LEU A 497 -17.85 -51.70 0.54
CA LEU A 497 -19.22 -52.15 0.28
C LEU A 497 -20.30 -51.81 1.35
N ALA A 498 -21.45 -51.34 0.88
CA ALA A 498 -22.75 -51.87 1.28
C ALA A 498 -23.75 -51.77 0.12
N LEU A 499 -24.28 -52.93 -0.30
CA LEU A 499 -25.37 -53.05 -1.27
C LEU A 499 -26.66 -52.44 -0.71
N LEU A 500 -27.44 -51.80 -1.58
CA LEU A 500 -28.89 -52.01 -1.75
C LEU A 500 -29.34 -51.27 -3.01
N GLY A 501 -29.81 -52.03 -4.01
CA GLY A 501 -30.26 -51.50 -5.29
C GLY A 501 -31.73 -51.13 -5.30
N VAL A 502 -32.10 -50.19 -6.17
CA VAL A 502 -33.42 -50.12 -6.81
C VAL A 502 -33.24 -49.55 -8.23
N PHE A 503 -33.77 -50.27 -9.22
CA PHE A 503 -33.86 -49.91 -10.63
C PHE A 503 -34.90 -48.80 -10.87
N ALA A 504 -34.59 -47.84 -11.74
CA ALA A 504 -35.59 -47.15 -12.57
C ALA A 504 -34.98 -46.64 -13.89
N LEU A 505 -35.49 -47.19 -15.01
CA LEU A 505 -35.26 -46.73 -16.38
C LEU A 505 -36.00 -45.42 -16.65
N VAL A 506 -35.37 -44.45 -17.33
CA VAL A 506 -36.05 -43.56 -18.31
C VAL A 506 -35.09 -43.20 -19.46
N HIS A 507 -35.58 -43.30 -20.70
CA HIS A 507 -34.92 -43.03 -21.98
C HIS A 507 -34.66 -41.53 -22.26
N PRO A 508 -33.71 -41.17 -23.16
CA PRO A 508 -33.43 -39.80 -23.56
C PRO A 508 -34.32 -39.31 -24.71
N ARG A 509 -34.75 -38.05 -24.69
CA ARG A 509 -35.33 -37.34 -25.84
C ARG A 509 -34.34 -36.29 -26.37
N ARG A 510 -33.94 -36.47 -27.63
CA ARG A 510 -33.35 -35.43 -28.49
C ARG A 510 -34.41 -34.37 -28.85
N CYS A 511 -34.02 -33.11 -28.98
CA CYS A 511 -34.61 -32.19 -29.98
C CYS A 511 -33.65 -31.07 -30.38
N ARG A 512 -33.86 -30.58 -31.60
CA ARG A 512 -32.98 -29.81 -32.50
C ARG A 512 -33.01 -28.29 -32.27
N ARG A 513 -31.92 -27.65 -32.71
CA ARG A 513 -31.73 -26.23 -33.07
C ARG A 513 -32.92 -25.58 -33.82
N ALA A 514 -33.14 -24.30 -33.53
CA ALA A 514 -33.69 -23.31 -34.47
C ALA A 514 -33.00 -21.93 -34.24
N LYS A 515 -32.59 -21.28 -35.33
CA LYS A 515 -32.14 -19.86 -35.40
C LYS A 515 -33.36 -18.92 -35.49
N PRO A 516 -33.20 -17.64 -35.11
CA PRO A 516 -33.73 -16.51 -35.89
C PRO A 516 -32.61 -15.49 -36.19
N ARG A 517 -32.34 -15.17 -37.46
CA ARG A 517 -32.87 -14.10 -38.33
C ARG A 517 -32.13 -12.78 -38.18
#